data_AF-A0A6J5TIS2-F1
#
_entry.id   AF-A0A6J5TIS2-F1
#
_cell.length_a   1.000
_cell.length_b   1.000
_cell.length_c   1.000
_cell.angle_alpha   90.00
_cell.angle_beta   90.00
_cell.angle_gamma   90.00
#
_symmetry.space_group_name_H-M   'P 1'
#
loop_
_entity.id
_entity.type
_entity.pdbx_description
1 polymer ?
#
loop_
_entity_poly.entity_id
_entity_poly.type
_entity_poly.pdbx_seq_one_letter_code
_entity_poly.pdbx_strand_id
1 'polypeptide(L)'
;MKKKLKRKFLPENYLQANFLKLHNLRQGNRTIEEYTEEFDLLTMRCGLVEEEEHTVARYLGGMRRELHDVVVLQQYWSYDDVFKLAIQVEKQMKTRSRRVGIEGSEQKNSWMTKGSSNSEPGKHEAPKTNAPEKFTASKPKGIKCFKCSGIGHIASECPN
;
A
#
# COMPACT_ATOMS: atom_id res chain seq x y z
N MET A 1 -35.43 -25.41 28.19
CA MET A 1 -35.86 -24.06 27.75
C MET A 1 -35.15 -23.55 26.50
N LYS A 2 -33.81 -23.53 26.43
CA LYS A 2 -33.03 -22.96 25.28
C LYS A 2 -33.46 -23.47 23.89
N LYS A 3 -33.67 -24.78 23.71
CA LYS A 3 -34.11 -25.38 22.43
C LYS A 3 -35.46 -24.86 21.94
N LYS A 4 -36.44 -24.71 22.85
CA LYS A 4 -37.78 -24.19 22.52
C LYS A 4 -37.75 -22.70 22.13
N LEU A 5 -36.92 -21.91 22.80
CA LEU A 5 -36.70 -20.49 22.47
C LEU A 5 -36.05 -20.34 21.09
N LYS A 6 -34.96 -21.07 20.81
CA LYS A 6 -34.31 -21.06 19.49
C LYS A 6 -35.30 -21.37 18.37
N ARG A 7 -36.12 -22.42 18.53
CA ARG A 7 -37.14 -22.80 17.52
C ARG A 7 -38.23 -21.73 17.31
N LYS A 8 -38.56 -20.94 18.33
CA LYS A 8 -39.63 -19.93 18.27
C LYS A 8 -39.14 -18.59 17.71
N PHE A 9 -37.88 -18.23 17.97
CA PHE A 9 -37.37 -16.88 17.74
C PHE A 9 -36.25 -16.79 16.69
N LEU A 10 -35.71 -17.92 16.23
CA LEU A 10 -34.70 -17.95 15.16
C LEU A 10 -35.28 -18.59 13.90
N PRO A 11 -34.88 -18.11 12.71
CA PRO A 11 -35.17 -18.80 11.45
C PRO A 11 -34.67 -20.24 11.47
N GLU A 12 -35.35 -21.14 10.74
CA GLU A 12 -34.98 -22.56 10.67
C GLU A 12 -33.56 -22.77 10.13
N ASN A 13 -33.14 -21.94 9.17
CA ASN A 13 -31.82 -21.97 8.58
C ASN A 13 -30.77 -21.12 9.33
N TYR A 14 -31.09 -20.55 10.51
CA TYR A 14 -30.20 -19.63 11.23
C TYR A 14 -28.80 -20.22 11.44
N LEU A 15 -28.72 -21.47 11.88
CA LEU A 15 -27.43 -22.10 12.17
C LEU A 15 -26.64 -22.36 10.88
N GLN A 16 -27.31 -22.91 9.86
CA GLN A 16 -26.71 -23.13 8.54
C GLN A 16 -26.19 -21.83 7.92
N ALA A 17 -26.96 -20.74 8.03
CA ALA A 17 -26.57 -19.43 7.52
C ALA A 17 -25.34 -18.88 8.25
N ASN A 18 -25.22 -19.07 9.57
CA ASN A 18 -24.02 -18.65 10.30
C ASN A 18 -22.81 -19.51 9.95
N PHE A 19 -22.96 -20.83 9.77
CA PHE A 19 -21.87 -21.69 9.31
C PHE A 19 -21.39 -21.31 7.91
N LEU A 20 -22.31 -20.99 6.99
CA LEU A 20 -21.94 -20.49 5.66
C LEU A 20 -21.21 -19.15 5.74
N LYS A 21 -21.61 -18.24 6.64
CA LYS A 21 -20.89 -17.00 6.89
C LYS A 21 -19.49 -17.24 7.43
N LEU A 22 -19.35 -18.12 8.43
CA LEU A 22 -18.05 -18.47 9.03
C LEU A 22 -17.12 -19.11 8.00
N HIS A 23 -17.62 -20.07 7.21
CA HIS A 23 -16.84 -20.76 6.19
C HIS A 23 -16.33 -19.82 5.09
N ASN A 24 -17.18 -18.87 4.68
CA ASN A 24 -16.85 -17.88 3.66
C ASN A 24 -16.26 -16.59 4.21
N LEU A 25 -15.95 -16.54 5.52
CA LEU A 25 -15.40 -15.34 6.14
C LEU A 25 -14.03 -15.02 5.52
N ARG A 26 -13.85 -13.78 5.08
CA ARG A 26 -12.59 -13.25 4.55
C ARG A 26 -12.33 -11.88 5.19
N GLN A 27 -11.10 -11.61 5.57
CA GLN A 27 -10.68 -10.32 6.12
C GLN A 27 -10.96 -9.19 5.13
N GLY A 28 -10.55 -9.36 3.87
CA GLY A 28 -10.64 -8.30 2.86
C GLY A 28 -9.81 -7.08 3.26
N ASN A 29 -10.40 -5.89 3.17
CA ASN A 29 -9.75 -4.61 3.49
C ASN A 29 -9.87 -4.21 4.97
N ARG A 30 -10.47 -5.07 5.80
CA ARG A 30 -10.70 -4.81 7.23
C ARG A 30 -9.42 -4.95 8.04
N THR A 31 -9.39 -4.28 9.18
CA THR A 31 -8.29 -4.47 10.13
C THR A 31 -8.36 -5.87 10.74
N ILE A 32 -7.27 -6.31 11.36
CA ILE A 32 -7.26 -7.60 12.05
C ILE A 32 -8.27 -7.62 13.19
N GLU A 33 -8.44 -6.51 13.92
CA GLU A 33 -9.43 -6.42 15.00
C GLU A 33 -10.87 -6.60 14.49
N GLU A 34 -11.25 -5.92 13.40
CA GLU A 34 -12.59 -6.04 12.80
C GLU A 34 -12.86 -7.46 12.28
N TYR A 35 -11.83 -8.10 11.72
CA TYR A 35 -11.91 -9.48 11.26
C TYR A 35 -12.06 -10.48 12.42
N THR A 36 -11.25 -10.31 13.48
CA THR A 36 -11.31 -11.13 14.70
C THR A 36 -12.67 -11.01 15.38
N GLU A 37 -13.21 -9.80 15.52
CA GLU A 37 -14.51 -9.59 16.14
C GLU A 37 -15.62 -10.36 15.39
N GLU A 38 -15.65 -10.31 14.06
CA GLU A 38 -16.63 -11.07 13.28
C GLU A 38 -16.39 -12.58 13.37
N PHE A 39 -15.14 -13.03 13.35
CA PHE A 39 -14.77 -14.43 13.50
C PHE A 39 -15.28 -15.01 14.83
N ASP A 40 -14.94 -14.35 15.95
CA ASP A 40 -15.36 -14.76 17.30
C ASP A 40 -16.89 -14.75 17.44
N LEU A 41 -17.54 -13.70 16.91
CA LEU A 41 -18.99 -13.58 16.90
C LEU A 41 -19.66 -14.75 16.16
N LEU A 42 -19.15 -15.12 14.98
CA LEU A 42 -19.68 -16.22 14.19
C LEU A 42 -19.44 -17.58 14.86
N THR A 43 -18.25 -17.80 15.42
CA THR A 43 -17.91 -19.00 16.19
C THR A 43 -18.85 -19.16 17.40
N MET A 44 -19.06 -18.08 18.17
CA MET A 44 -20.02 -18.05 19.28
C MET A 44 -21.46 -18.31 18.83
N ARG A 45 -21.91 -17.71 17.71
CA ARG A 45 -23.26 -17.91 17.17
C ARG A 45 -23.50 -19.34 16.69
N CYS A 46 -22.46 -19.97 16.13
CA CYS A 46 -22.51 -21.37 15.73
C CYS A 46 -22.48 -22.31 16.95
N GLY A 47 -22.04 -21.84 18.12
CA GLY A 47 -21.79 -22.68 19.28
C GLY A 47 -20.71 -23.72 18.98
N LEU A 48 -19.72 -23.31 18.17
CA LEU A 48 -18.69 -24.17 17.65
C LEU A 48 -17.68 -24.48 18.75
N VAL A 49 -17.44 -25.77 18.98
CA VAL A 49 -16.40 -26.27 19.88
C VAL A 49 -15.46 -27.08 19.02
N GLU A 50 -14.28 -26.53 18.76
CA GLU A 50 -13.28 -27.08 17.89
C GLU A 50 -11.94 -27.19 18.60
N GLU A 51 -11.10 -28.09 18.08
CA GLU A 51 -9.69 -28.13 18.45
C GLU A 51 -8.99 -26.84 18.02
N GLU A 52 -7.88 -26.54 18.69
CA GLU A 52 -7.14 -25.31 18.48
C GLU A 52 -6.64 -25.20 17.02
N GLU A 53 -6.16 -26.30 16.47
CA GLU A 53 -5.65 -26.44 15.11
C GLU A 53 -6.70 -26.10 14.06
N HIS A 54 -7.96 -26.50 14.29
CA HIS A 54 -9.07 -26.19 13.39
C HIS A 54 -9.46 -24.71 13.46
N THR A 55 -9.47 -24.14 14.66
CA THR A 55 -9.74 -22.72 14.88
C THR A 55 -8.68 -21.86 14.18
N VAL A 56 -7.40 -22.21 14.37
CA VAL A 56 -6.25 -21.57 13.70
C VAL A 56 -6.35 -21.71 12.18
N ALA A 57 -6.63 -22.90 11.66
CA ALA A 57 -6.75 -23.13 10.22
C ALA A 57 -7.87 -22.28 9.59
N ARG A 58 -9.03 -22.16 10.23
CA ARG A 58 -10.10 -21.28 9.75
C ARG A 58 -9.67 -19.81 9.79
N TYR A 59 -9.08 -19.38 10.90
CA TYR A 59 -8.70 -17.99 11.10
C TYR A 59 -7.63 -17.56 10.08
N LEU A 60 -6.60 -18.37 9.86
CA LEU A 60 -5.59 -18.15 8.83
C LEU A 60 -6.18 -18.21 7.42
N GLY A 61 -7.08 -19.16 7.15
CA GLY A 61 -7.73 -19.31 5.83
C GLY A 61 -8.61 -18.12 5.42
N GLY A 62 -9.12 -17.35 6.38
CA GLY A 62 -9.84 -16.10 6.12
C GLY A 62 -8.95 -14.85 6.11
N MET A 63 -7.71 -14.94 6.60
CA MET A 63 -6.79 -13.80 6.71
C MET A 63 -6.34 -13.32 5.32
N ARG A 64 -6.11 -12.00 5.16
CA ARG A 64 -5.59 -11.46 3.91
C ARG A 64 -4.16 -11.96 3.68
N ARG A 65 -3.86 -12.31 2.42
CA ARG A 65 -2.62 -12.96 2.02
C ARG A 65 -1.35 -12.25 2.52
N GLU A 66 -1.32 -10.92 2.43
CA GLU A 66 -0.14 -10.14 2.83
C GLU A 66 0.21 -10.28 4.32
N LEU A 67 -0.78 -10.49 5.18
CA LEU A 67 -0.56 -10.76 6.61
C LEU A 67 -0.28 -12.24 6.83
N HIS A 68 -1.11 -13.09 6.23
CA HIS A 68 -1.00 -14.55 6.32
C HIS A 68 0.43 -15.01 6.02
N ASP A 69 1.00 -14.58 4.89
CA ASP A 69 2.32 -15.02 4.41
C ASP A 69 3.47 -14.65 5.39
N VAL A 70 3.27 -13.66 6.26
CA VAL A 70 4.23 -13.28 7.30
C VAL A 70 3.95 -14.01 8.62
N VAL A 71 2.67 -14.12 9.01
CA VAL A 71 2.26 -14.76 10.26
C VAL A 71 2.64 -16.24 10.28
N VAL A 72 2.46 -16.97 9.16
CA VAL A 72 2.77 -18.40 9.08
C VAL A 72 4.27 -18.73 9.17
N LEU A 73 5.15 -17.73 9.04
CA LEU A 73 6.59 -17.91 9.22
C LEU A 73 7.01 -17.87 10.69
N GLN A 74 6.12 -17.42 11.58
CA GLN A 74 6.38 -17.35 13.02
C GLN A 74 5.88 -18.62 13.71
N GLN A 75 6.51 -18.96 14.83
CA GLN A 75 6.03 -20.03 15.69
C GLN A 75 4.78 -19.56 16.45
N TYR A 76 3.70 -20.33 16.37
CA TYR A 76 2.49 -20.17 17.18
C TYR A 76 2.00 -21.54 17.66
N TRP A 77 1.26 -21.55 18.77
CA TRP A 77 0.68 -22.76 19.36
C TRP A 77 -0.82 -22.62 19.66
N SER A 78 -1.35 -21.41 19.53
CA SER A 78 -2.74 -21.10 19.81
C SER A 78 -3.29 -20.04 18.86
N TYR A 79 -4.61 -19.98 18.76
CA TYR A 79 -5.38 -18.92 18.13
C TYR A 79 -4.99 -17.54 18.66
N ASP A 80 -4.84 -17.42 19.98
CA ASP A 80 -4.43 -16.17 20.64
C ASP A 80 -3.06 -15.70 20.17
N ASP A 81 -2.11 -16.63 19.95
CA ASP A 81 -0.80 -16.30 19.41
C ASP A 81 -0.90 -15.79 17.98
N VAL A 82 -1.68 -16.48 17.14
CA VAL A 82 -1.91 -16.07 15.74
C VAL A 82 -2.53 -14.67 15.68
N PHE A 83 -3.51 -14.39 16.52
CA PHE A 83 -4.13 -13.06 16.62
C PHE A 83 -3.11 -11.98 17.00
N LYS A 84 -2.32 -12.21 18.07
CA LYS A 84 -1.29 -11.24 18.52
C LYS A 84 -0.24 -11.00 17.43
N LEU A 85 0.21 -12.05 16.75
CA LEU A 85 1.15 -11.96 15.64
C LEU A 85 0.55 -11.15 14.49
N ALA A 86 -0.70 -11.41 14.10
CA ALA A 86 -1.37 -10.69 13.03
C ALA A 86 -1.48 -9.18 13.31
N ILE A 87 -1.80 -8.80 14.56
CA ILE A 87 -1.82 -7.40 15.01
C ILE A 87 -0.44 -6.74 14.87
N GLN A 88 0.62 -7.44 15.28
CA GLN A 88 2.00 -6.94 15.17
C GLN A 88 2.41 -6.71 13.72
N VAL A 89 2.12 -7.67 12.84
CA VAL A 89 2.41 -7.59 11.41
C VAL A 89 1.65 -6.42 10.78
N GLU A 90 0.34 -6.28 11.06
CA GLU A 90 -0.46 -5.18 10.53
C GLU A 90 0.08 -3.80 10.95
N LYS A 91 0.46 -3.65 12.22
CA LYS A 91 1.09 -2.42 12.73
C LYS A 91 2.43 -2.13 12.03
N GLN A 92 3.25 -3.16 11.78
CA GLN A 92 4.52 -3.03 11.09
C GLN A 92 4.32 -2.57 9.64
N MET A 93 3.38 -3.18 8.91
CA MET A 93 3.05 -2.82 7.53
C MET A 93 2.57 -1.36 7.42
N LYS A 94 1.68 -0.94 8.32
CA LYS A 94 1.18 0.45 8.38
C LYS A 94 2.29 1.46 8.67
N THR A 95 3.33 1.06 9.41
CA THR A 95 4.48 1.92 9.69
C THR A 95 5.43 2.00 8.50
N ARG A 96 5.67 0.88 7.80
CA ARG A 96 6.49 0.85 6.58
C ARG A 96 5.86 1.67 5.45
N SER A 97 4.54 1.53 5.24
CA SER A 97 3.80 2.32 4.25
C SER A 97 3.94 3.83 4.49
N ARG A 98 3.86 4.28 5.76
CA ARG A 98 4.08 5.68 6.12
C ARG A 98 5.49 6.19 5.82
N ARG A 99 6.53 5.35 5.96
CA ARG A 99 7.92 5.74 5.63
C ARG A 99 8.12 5.92 4.13
N VAL A 100 7.57 5.00 3.33
CA VAL A 100 7.62 5.10 1.86
C VAL A 100 6.86 6.33 1.34
N GLY A 101 5.77 6.72 2.01
CA GLY A 101 5.03 7.95 1.68
C GLY A 101 5.78 9.26 1.99
N ILE A 102 6.76 9.24 2.90
CA ILE A 102 7.57 10.42 3.26
C ILE A 102 8.76 10.57 2.29
N GLU A 103 9.37 9.46 1.85
CA GLU A 103 10.46 9.50 0.85
C GLU A 103 9.95 9.73 -0.59
N GLY A 104 8.64 9.61 -0.84
CA GLY A 104 8.01 9.94 -2.13
C GLY A 104 7.57 11.40 -2.29
N SER A 105 7.84 12.27 -1.31
CA SER A 105 7.40 13.67 -1.27
C SER A 105 8.49 14.68 -1.66
N GLU A 106 9.29 14.36 -2.67
CA GLU A 106 10.13 15.37 -3.36
C GLU A 106 9.81 15.34 -4.86
N GLN A 107 8.67 15.94 -5.23
CA GLN A 107 8.45 16.70 -6.47
C GLN A 107 6.95 16.84 -6.77
N LYS A 108 6.35 17.91 -6.26
CA LYS A 108 5.38 18.70 -7.03
C LYS A 108 5.56 20.17 -6.69
N ASN A 109 6.57 20.80 -7.29
CA ASN A 109 6.53 22.26 -7.45
C ASN A 109 5.36 22.58 -8.38
N SER A 110 4.24 22.95 -7.76
CA SER A 110 3.20 23.76 -8.36
C SER A 110 3.82 25.13 -8.68
N TRP A 111 4.39 25.27 -9.87
CA TRP A 111 4.60 26.60 -10.42
C TRP A 111 3.26 27.03 -10.99
N MET A 112 2.64 27.99 -10.31
CA MET A 112 1.48 28.71 -10.79
C MET A 112 1.79 29.26 -12.18
N THR A 113 1.21 28.66 -13.21
CA THR A 113 0.98 29.28 -14.51
C THR A 113 0.10 30.51 -14.29
N LYS A 114 0.72 31.68 -14.13
CA LYS A 114 0.04 32.96 -14.27
C LYS A 114 -0.05 33.25 -15.77
N GLY A 115 -1.20 32.92 -16.33
CA GLY A 115 -1.53 33.22 -17.71
C GLY A 115 -1.77 34.72 -17.93
N SER A 116 -1.38 35.13 -19.14
CA SER A 116 -2.02 36.13 -19.99
C SER A 116 -1.75 37.62 -19.73
N SER A 117 -0.99 38.23 -20.64
CA SER A 117 -1.60 39.19 -21.57
C SER A 117 -0.65 39.50 -22.74
N ASN A 118 -1.19 39.32 -23.95
CA ASN A 118 -0.69 39.83 -25.23
C ASN A 118 -0.28 41.30 -25.15
N SER A 119 0.77 41.68 -25.90
CA SER A 119 0.85 42.91 -26.71
C SER A 119 2.06 42.84 -27.67
N GLU A 120 1.85 42.49 -28.94
CA GLU A 120 2.56 43.11 -30.08
C GLU A 120 1.86 44.46 -30.39
N PRO A 121 2.38 45.39 -31.24
CA PRO A 121 3.47 45.26 -32.22
C PRO A 121 4.48 46.44 -32.23
N GLY A 122 5.63 46.28 -32.89
CA GLY A 122 6.48 47.44 -33.22
C GLY A 122 7.82 47.11 -33.86
N LYS A 123 7.94 47.43 -35.15
CA LYS A 123 9.10 47.31 -36.06
C LYS A 123 10.37 47.94 -35.48
N HIS A 124 11.56 47.46 -35.89
CA HIS A 124 12.60 48.24 -36.58
C HIS A 124 13.88 47.40 -36.83
N GLU A 125 14.33 47.53 -38.08
CA GLU A 125 15.57 47.19 -38.79
C GLU A 125 16.79 46.51 -38.13
N ALA A 126 17.43 45.63 -38.93
CA ALA A 126 18.75 45.06 -38.72
C ALA A 126 19.86 46.14 -38.80
N PRO A 127 21.07 45.91 -38.22
CA PRO A 127 22.12 45.27 -39.02
C PRO A 127 23.12 44.36 -38.26
N LYS A 128 23.91 43.65 -39.07
CA LYS A 128 24.95 42.64 -38.80
C LYS A 128 26.07 43.10 -37.84
N THR A 129 26.60 42.19 -37.01
CA THR A 129 28.06 42.05 -36.73
C THR A 129 28.42 40.75 -35.97
N ASN A 130 29.26 39.93 -36.62
CA ASN A 130 30.38 39.10 -36.14
C ASN A 130 30.53 38.63 -34.66
N ALA A 131 30.71 37.31 -34.56
CA ALA A 131 31.69 36.56 -33.73
C ALA A 131 31.40 36.31 -32.23
N PRO A 132 31.93 35.20 -31.67
CA PRO A 132 31.24 34.37 -30.69
C PRO A 132 31.64 34.70 -29.24
N GLU A 133 30.67 35.06 -28.41
CA GLU A 133 30.93 35.22 -26.98
C GLU A 133 30.81 33.89 -26.25
N LYS A 134 31.99 33.43 -25.82
CA LYS A 134 32.21 32.35 -24.88
C LYS A 134 31.39 32.61 -23.61
N PHE A 135 30.25 31.95 -23.48
CA PHE A 135 29.67 31.72 -22.17
C PHE A 135 30.55 30.71 -21.45
N THR A 136 31.37 31.22 -20.53
CA THR A 136 32.07 30.42 -19.52
C THR A 136 31.02 29.75 -18.65
N ALA A 137 30.54 28.59 -19.10
CA ALA A 137 29.65 27.74 -18.34
C ALA A 137 30.42 27.24 -17.10
N SER A 138 30.03 27.78 -15.95
CA SER A 138 30.42 27.26 -14.65
C SER A 138 30.15 25.75 -14.63
N LYS A 139 31.21 24.95 -14.55
CA LYS A 139 31.19 23.49 -14.62
C LYS A 139 30.12 22.92 -13.68
N PRO A 140 29.07 22.23 -14.17
CA PRO A 140 28.30 21.35 -13.32
C PRO A 140 29.19 20.12 -13.05
N LYS A 141 29.88 20.12 -11.90
CA LYS A 141 30.61 18.95 -11.41
C LYS A 141 29.62 17.77 -11.32
N GLY A 142 29.83 16.75 -12.14
CA GLY A 142 29.09 15.47 -12.02
C GLY A 142 28.21 15.09 -13.20
N ILE A 143 28.19 15.82 -14.32
CA ILE A 143 27.44 15.35 -15.50
C ILE A 143 28.14 14.12 -16.12
N LYS A 144 27.40 13.02 -16.28
CA LYS A 144 27.88 11.76 -16.87
C LYS A 144 27.40 11.65 -18.31
N CYS A 145 28.32 11.40 -19.23
CA CYS A 145 28.02 11.13 -20.62
C CYS A 145 27.35 9.77 -20.77
N PHE A 146 26.16 9.73 -21.38
CA PHE A 146 25.43 8.47 -21.62
C PHE A 146 26.03 7.61 -22.73
N LYS A 147 26.92 8.18 -23.57
CA LYS A 147 27.58 7.45 -24.67
C LYS A 147 28.83 6.72 -24.22
N CYS A 148 29.73 7.39 -23.49
CA CYS A 148 31.03 6.81 -23.07
C CYS A 148 31.18 6.63 -21.55
N SER A 149 30.16 6.99 -20.76
CA SER A 149 30.22 7.03 -19.28
C SER A 149 31.27 7.98 -18.69
N GLY A 150 31.94 8.81 -19.50
CA GLY A 150 32.88 9.83 -19.06
C GLY A 150 32.19 10.97 -18.29
N ILE A 151 32.92 11.62 -17.38
CA ILE A 151 32.40 12.70 -16.53
C ILE A 151 32.85 14.05 -17.08
N GLY A 152 31.97 15.04 -17.04
CA GLY A 152 32.28 16.43 -17.41
C GLY A 152 31.84 16.87 -18.80
N HIS A 153 31.12 16.02 -19.54
CA HIS A 153 30.50 16.35 -20.82
C HIS A 153 29.18 15.57 -21.02
N ILE A 154 28.29 16.10 -21.86
CA ILE A 154 27.07 15.41 -22.31
C ILE A 154 27.31 14.62 -23.59
N ALA A 155 26.37 13.74 -23.98
CA ALA A 155 26.53 12.87 -25.15
C ALA A 155 26.80 13.62 -26.47
N SER A 156 26.32 14.86 -26.61
CA SER A 156 26.56 15.70 -27.80
C SER A 156 27.98 16.27 -27.89
N GLU A 157 28.73 16.26 -26.78
CA GLU A 157 30.10 16.79 -26.68
C GLU A 157 31.13 15.66 -26.55
N CYS A 158 30.72 14.40 -26.77
CA CYS A 158 31.60 13.24 -26.63
C CYS A 158 32.57 13.16 -27.81
N PRO A 159 33.90 13.17 -27.58
CA PRO A 159 34.86 12.85 -28.63
C PRO A 159 34.61 11.40 -29.07
N ASN A 160 34.50 11.19 -30.39
CA ASN A 160 34.28 9.87 -30.99
C ASN A 160 35.45 8.92 -30.71
#